data_AF-A0A6I5NST3-F1
#
_entry.id   AF-A0A6I5NST3-F1
#
_cell.length_a   1.000
_cell.length_b   1.000
_cell.length_c   1.000
_cell.angle_alpha   90.00
_cell.angle_beta   90.00
_cell.angle_gamma   90.00
#
_symmetry.space_group_name_H-M   'P 1'
#
loop_
_entity.id
_entity.type
_entity.pdbx_description
1 polymer ?
#
loop_
_entity_poly.entity_id
_entity_poly.type
_entity_poly.pdbx_seq_one_letter_code
_entity_poly.pdbx_strand_id
1 'polypeptide(L)'
;MSLSQSSLKMTIQTFNQQAEQLQTGLKSGEMAPETVQSALPELQAKFQPILTAQVDSGQWRSAITEMNRLLRLLQIDLQFLRTATQPDTQQQRRQQSLQHLAQLQALGQGLLTLAA
;
A
#
# COMPACT_ATOMS: atom_id res chain seq x y z
N MET A 1 23.26 -5.88 -2.95
CA MET A 1 23.49 -4.48 -2.55
C MET A 1 22.55 -4.15 -1.42
N SER A 2 23.07 -3.85 -0.23
CA SER A 2 22.26 -3.49 0.93
C SER A 2 21.80 -2.03 0.79
N LEU A 3 20.51 -1.75 0.97
CA LEU A 3 20.01 -0.37 1.01
C LEU A 3 20.65 0.35 2.19
N SER A 4 21.17 1.57 1.97
CA SER A 4 21.54 2.43 3.10
C SER A 4 20.30 2.76 3.94
N GLN A 5 20.46 2.98 5.25
CA GLN A 5 19.34 3.34 6.13
C GLN A 5 18.57 4.57 5.60
N SER A 6 19.28 5.58 5.11
CA SER A 6 18.69 6.78 4.50
C SER A 6 17.86 6.44 3.24
N SER A 7 18.37 5.54 2.40
CA SER A 7 17.65 5.07 1.20
C SER A 7 16.41 4.25 1.57
N LEU A 8 16.48 3.44 2.63
CA LEU A 8 15.34 2.66 3.11
C LEU A 8 14.23 3.57 3.66
N LYS A 9 14.57 4.55 4.51
CA LYS A 9 13.61 5.54 5.02
C LYS A 9 12.92 6.30 3.88
N MET A 10 13.70 6.77 2.90
CA MET A 10 13.15 7.46 1.73
C MET A 10 12.21 6.56 0.91
N THR A 11 12.54 5.26 0.79
CA THR A 11 11.70 4.28 0.10
C THR A 11 10.37 4.08 0.82
N ILE A 12 10.39 3.94 2.15
CA ILE A 12 9.17 3.80 2.95
C ILE A 12 8.32 5.09 2.88
N GLN A 13 8.94 6.28 2.94
CA GLN A 13 8.23 7.55 2.79
C GLN A 13 7.55 7.65 1.42
N THR A 14 8.27 7.28 0.35
CA THR A 14 7.72 7.27 -1.01
C THR A 14 6.55 6.29 -1.12
N PHE A 15 6.67 5.11 -0.52
CA PHE A 15 5.58 4.13 -0.45
C PHE A 15 4.35 4.70 0.27
N ASN A 16 4.52 5.33 1.43
CA ASN A 16 3.42 5.94 2.19
C ASN A 16 2.74 7.07 1.41
N GLN A 17 3.51 7.91 0.73
CA GLN A 17 2.97 8.99 -0.09
C GLN A 17 2.13 8.46 -1.26
N GLN A 18 2.58 7.39 -1.93
CA GLN A 18 1.79 6.76 -3.00
C GLN A 18 0.53 6.09 -2.47
N ALA A 19 0.60 5.43 -1.31
CA ALA A 19 -0.58 4.88 -0.66
C ALA A 19 -1.59 5.98 -0.29
N GLU A 20 -1.12 7.15 0.13
CA GLU A 20 -1.96 8.33 0.42
C GLU A 20 -2.63 8.91 -0.83
N GLN A 21 -1.90 9.00 -1.94
CA GLN A 21 -2.43 9.47 -3.22
C GLN A 21 -3.56 8.54 -3.70
N LEU A 22 -3.34 7.22 -3.64
CA LEU A 22 -4.35 6.22 -3.98
C LEU A 22 -5.56 6.31 -3.01
N GLN A 23 -5.32 6.51 -1.72
CA GLN A 23 -6.41 6.68 -0.76
C GLN A 23 -7.24 7.94 -1.06
N THR A 24 -6.58 9.04 -1.41
CA THR A 24 -7.23 10.33 -1.69
C THR A 24 -8.10 10.25 -2.93
N GLY A 25 -7.61 9.68 -4.03
CA GLY A 25 -8.44 9.54 -5.22
C GLY A 25 -9.59 8.52 -5.04
N LEU A 26 -9.42 7.49 -4.19
CA LEU A 26 -10.51 6.58 -3.88
C LEU A 26 -11.59 7.26 -3.04
N LYS A 27 -11.20 8.19 -2.15
CA LYS A 27 -12.13 8.99 -1.34
C LYS A 27 -12.93 9.98 -2.20
N SER A 28 -12.28 10.67 -3.12
CA SER A 28 -12.97 11.64 -3.99
C SER A 28 -13.95 10.95 -4.95
N GLY A 29 -13.73 9.66 -5.26
CA GLY A 29 -14.54 8.92 -6.24
C GLY A 29 -14.26 9.35 -7.68
N GLU A 30 -13.30 10.24 -7.89
CA GLU A 30 -12.90 10.80 -9.19
C GLU A 30 -11.75 10.02 -9.83
N MET A 31 -11.26 8.95 -9.18
CA MET A 31 -10.14 8.21 -9.71
C MET A 31 -10.57 7.42 -10.95
N ALA A 32 -9.98 7.77 -12.09
CA ALA A 32 -10.21 7.07 -13.34
C ALA A 32 -9.79 5.59 -13.20
N PRO A 33 -10.52 4.64 -13.81
CA PRO A 33 -10.20 3.22 -13.74
C PRO A 33 -8.76 2.90 -14.15
N GLU A 34 -8.21 3.65 -15.10
CA GLU A 34 -6.83 3.51 -15.57
C GLU A 34 -5.82 3.91 -14.47
N THR A 35 -6.11 4.97 -13.72
CA THR A 35 -5.27 5.44 -12.61
C THR A 35 -5.24 4.44 -11.46
N VAL A 36 -6.37 3.81 -11.14
CA VAL A 36 -6.41 2.70 -10.17
C VAL A 36 -5.56 1.52 -10.65
N GLN A 37 -5.55 1.28 -11.96
CA GLN A 37 -4.87 0.14 -12.59
C GLN A 37 -3.35 0.31 -12.62
N SER A 38 -2.83 1.53 -12.75
CA SER A 38 -1.39 1.82 -12.66
C SER A 38 -0.90 2.00 -11.22
N ALA A 39 -1.74 2.51 -10.32
CA ALA A 39 -1.34 2.81 -8.94
C ALA A 39 -0.89 1.58 -8.14
N LEU A 40 -1.54 0.43 -8.33
CA LEU A 40 -1.18 -0.78 -7.58
C LEU A 40 0.17 -1.39 -7.99
N PRO A 41 0.47 -1.63 -9.30
CA PRO A 41 1.80 -2.04 -9.73
C PRO A 41 2.90 -1.08 -9.25
N GLU A 42 2.66 0.23 -9.29
CA GLU A 42 3.60 1.23 -8.79
C GLU A 42 3.84 1.08 -7.28
N LEU A 43 2.77 0.94 -6.50
CA LEU A 43 2.85 0.75 -5.05
C LEU A 43 3.59 -0.56 -4.70
N GLN A 44 3.33 -1.65 -5.42
CA GLN A 44 4.04 -2.91 -5.27
C GLN A 44 5.53 -2.77 -5.64
N ALA A 45 5.86 -2.04 -6.70
CA ALA A 45 7.24 -1.77 -7.10
C ALA A 45 7.99 -0.97 -6.03
N LYS A 46 7.33 -0.03 -5.34
CA LYS A 46 7.94 0.69 -4.20
C LYS A 46 8.03 -0.16 -2.93
N PHE A 47 7.18 -1.16 -2.78
CA PHE A 47 7.27 -2.09 -1.66
C PHE A 47 8.42 -3.11 -1.82
N GLN A 48 8.78 -3.46 -3.05
CA GLN A 48 9.79 -4.51 -3.32
C GLN A 48 11.14 -4.29 -2.59
N PRO A 49 11.73 -3.08 -2.58
CA PRO A 49 12.98 -2.84 -1.87
C PRO A 49 12.82 -2.91 -0.35
N ILE A 50 11.63 -2.55 0.18
CA ILE A 50 11.28 -2.67 1.61
C ILE A 50 11.22 -4.14 2.00
N LEU A 51 10.53 -4.96 1.19
CA LEU A 51 10.38 -6.41 1.38
C LEU A 51 11.74 -7.13 1.46
N THR A 52 12.71 -6.71 0.64
CA THR A 52 14.04 -7.32 0.58
C THR A 52 15.06 -6.68 1.52
N ALA A 53 14.67 -5.65 2.28
CA ALA A 53 15.58 -4.97 3.19
C ALA A 53 16.02 -5.91 4.33
N GLN A 54 17.32 -6.01 4.54
CA GLN A 54 17.90 -6.79 5.63
C GLN A 54 17.91 -5.99 6.93
N VAL A 55 16.74 -5.90 7.58
CA VAL A 55 16.60 -5.30 8.92
C VAL A 55 16.40 -6.43 9.92
N ASP A 56 17.29 -6.52 10.90
CA ASP A 56 17.22 -7.57 11.93
C ASP A 56 16.28 -7.19 13.07
N SER A 57 14.98 -7.20 12.78
CA SER A 57 13.93 -6.95 13.76
C SER A 57 12.74 -7.89 13.52
N GLY A 58 12.30 -8.59 14.56
CA GLY A 58 11.10 -9.42 14.50
C GLY A 58 9.85 -8.59 14.15
N GLN A 59 9.76 -7.38 14.69
CA GLN A 59 8.67 -6.44 14.41
C GLN A 59 8.67 -5.99 12.95
N TRP A 60 9.86 -5.75 12.38
CA TRP A 60 10.02 -5.41 10.96
C TRP A 60 9.51 -6.54 10.05
N ARG A 61 9.90 -7.78 10.33
CA ARG A 61 9.46 -8.95 9.56
C ARG A 61 7.93 -9.11 9.63
N SER A 62 7.36 -9.01 10.83
CA SER A 62 5.90 -9.08 11.02
C SER A 62 5.16 -7.98 10.25
N ALA A 63 5.64 -6.74 10.33
CA ALA A 63 5.04 -5.62 9.62
C ALA A 63 5.09 -5.80 8.10
N ILE A 64 6.22 -6.23 7.54
CA ILE A 64 6.35 -6.49 6.10
C ILE A 64 5.45 -7.65 5.65
N THR A 65 5.36 -8.73 6.42
CA THR A 65 4.45 -9.83 6.10
C THR A 65 3.00 -9.34 6.03
N GLU A 66 2.59 -8.52 6.99
CA GLU A 66 1.25 -7.95 7.00
C GLU A 66 1.02 -6.94 5.87
N MET A 67 2.00 -6.09 5.57
CA MET A 67 1.92 -5.20 4.40
C MET A 67 1.78 -5.97 3.10
N ASN A 68 2.51 -7.08 2.92
CA ASN A 68 2.38 -7.95 1.74
C ASN A 68 0.97 -8.55 1.66
N ARG A 69 0.42 -9.01 2.79
CA ARG A 69 -0.97 -9.51 2.86
C ARG A 69 -1.97 -8.44 2.44
N LEU A 70 -1.85 -7.23 3.01
CA LEU A 70 -2.74 -6.10 2.71
C LEU A 70 -2.64 -5.64 1.25
N LEU A 71 -1.45 -5.64 0.64
CA LEU A 71 -1.28 -5.32 -0.78
C LEU A 71 -2.01 -6.33 -1.69
N ARG A 72 -2.03 -7.62 -1.33
CA ARG A 72 -2.80 -8.64 -2.06
C ARG A 72 -4.31 -8.46 -1.88
N LEU A 73 -4.76 -8.10 -0.68
CA LEU A 73 -6.18 -7.81 -0.44
C LEU A 73 -6.63 -6.57 -1.21
N LEU A 74 -5.82 -5.51 -1.18
CA LEU A 74 -6.04 -4.29 -1.94
C LEU A 74 -6.13 -4.61 -3.44
N GLN A 75 -5.27 -5.47 -3.97
CA GLN A 75 -5.35 -5.92 -5.36
C GLN A 75 -6.72 -6.52 -5.71
N ILE A 76 -7.23 -7.39 -4.84
CA ILE A 76 -8.53 -8.03 -5.02
C ILE A 76 -9.64 -6.98 -4.98
N ASP A 77 -9.63 -6.08 -4.00
CA ASP A 77 -10.66 -5.05 -3.86
C ASP A 77 -10.71 -4.11 -5.07
N LEU A 78 -9.55 -3.67 -5.55
CA LEU A 78 -9.45 -2.82 -6.74
C LEU A 78 -9.89 -3.56 -8.01
N GLN A 79 -9.61 -4.86 -8.12
CA GLN A 79 -10.10 -5.68 -9.23
C GLN A 79 -11.64 -5.80 -9.20
N PHE A 80 -12.23 -5.96 -8.02
CA PHE A 80 -13.69 -5.97 -7.85
C PHE A 80 -14.31 -4.61 -8.16
N LEU A 81 -13.70 -3.51 -7.73
CA LEU A 81 -14.17 -2.16 -8.05
C LEU A 81 -14.29 -1.92 -9.55
N ARG A 82 -13.39 -2.52 -10.34
CA ARG A 82 -13.41 -2.43 -11.80
C ARG A 82 -14.58 -3.19 -12.45
N THR A 83 -14.95 -4.34 -11.89
CA THR A 83 -15.94 -5.23 -12.53
C THR A 83 -17.32 -5.15 -11.90
N ALA A 84 -17.44 -4.58 -10.70
CA ALA A 84 -18.71 -4.42 -10.01
C ALA A 84 -19.61 -3.41 -10.74
N THR A 85 -20.82 -3.83 -11.07
CA THR A 85 -21.87 -2.97 -11.64
C THR A 85 -22.87 -2.50 -10.58
N GLN A 86 -22.93 -3.19 -9.45
CA GLN A 86 -23.82 -2.86 -8.34
C GLN A 86 -23.21 -1.76 -7.45
N PRO A 87 -23.91 -0.63 -7.23
CA PRO A 87 -23.40 0.48 -6.43
C PRO A 87 -23.01 0.10 -5.00
N ASP A 88 -23.81 -0.75 -4.33
CA ASP A 88 -23.53 -1.19 -2.96
C ASP A 88 -22.22 -1.99 -2.88
N THR A 89 -22.01 -2.88 -3.84
CA THR A 89 -20.77 -3.66 -3.97
C THR A 89 -19.57 -2.74 -4.23
N GLN A 90 -19.72 -1.73 -5.11
CA GLN A 90 -18.67 -0.74 -5.34
C GLN A 90 -18.35 0.05 -4.06
N GLN A 91 -19.37 0.50 -3.32
CA GLN A 91 -19.18 1.23 -2.08
C GLN A 91 -18.47 0.37 -1.02
N GLN A 92 -18.90 -0.87 -0.83
CA GLN A 92 -18.27 -1.80 0.11
C GLN A 92 -16.80 -2.05 -0.23
N ARG A 93 -16.49 -2.33 -1.49
CA ARG A 93 -15.11 -2.59 -1.95
C ARG A 93 -14.22 -1.36 -1.85
N ARG A 94 -14.78 -0.17 -2.09
CA ARG A 94 -14.10 1.11 -1.87
C ARG A 94 -13.75 1.28 -0.40
N GLN A 95 -14.70 1.03 0.51
CA GLN A 95 -14.43 1.10 1.95
C GLN A 95 -13.33 0.12 2.39
N GLN A 96 -13.36 -1.12 1.90
CA GLN A 96 -12.32 -2.11 2.17
C GLN A 96 -10.95 -1.65 1.65
N SER A 97 -10.89 -1.14 0.42
CA SER A 97 -9.66 -0.57 -0.15
C SER A 97 -9.10 0.58 0.70
N LEU A 98 -9.97 1.49 1.15
CA LEU A 98 -9.59 2.60 2.03
C LEU A 98 -9.06 2.13 3.38
N GLN A 99 -9.67 1.10 3.97
CA GLN A 99 -9.21 0.49 5.22
C GLN A 99 -7.85 -0.18 5.05
N HIS A 100 -7.65 -0.95 3.98
CA HIS A 100 -6.36 -1.59 3.70
C HIS A 100 -5.26 -0.54 3.47
N LEU A 101 -5.55 0.54 2.76
CA LEU A 101 -4.60 1.65 2.57
C LEU A 101 -4.23 2.34 3.88
N ALA A 102 -5.21 2.58 4.75
CA ALA A 102 -4.93 3.16 6.07
C ALA A 102 -4.03 2.25 6.92
N GLN A 103 -4.27 0.94 6.90
CA GLN A 103 -3.42 -0.03 7.60
C GLN A 103 -2.01 -0.10 7.00
N LEU A 104 -1.88 -0.07 5.67
CA LEU A 104 -0.58 -0.02 4.98
C LEU A 104 0.23 1.20 5.39
N GLN A 105 -0.41 2.37 5.47
CA GLN A 105 0.23 3.61 5.92
C GLN A 105 0.66 3.54 7.39
N ALA A 106 -0.19 2.99 8.27
CA ALA A 106 0.14 2.82 9.68
C ALA A 106 1.35 1.89 9.87
N LEU A 107 1.38 0.76 9.14
CA LEU A 107 2.52 -0.16 9.16
C LEU A 107 3.78 0.49 8.56
N GLY A 108 3.65 1.22 7.45
CA GLY A 108 4.77 1.96 6.86
C GLY A 108 5.33 3.03 7.80
N GLN A 109 4.48 3.73 8.56
CA GLN A 109 4.93 4.65 9.60
C GLN A 109 5.67 3.92 10.73
N GLY A 110 5.20 2.72 11.12
CA GLY A 110 5.93 1.85 12.04
C GLY A 110 7.28 1.38 11.48
N LEU A 111 7.37 1.08 10.19
CA LEU A 111 8.64 0.76 9.55
C LEU A 111 9.62 1.95 9.58
N LEU A 112 9.13 3.20 9.46
CA LEU A 112 10.00 4.38 9.58
C LEU A 112 10.63 4.52 10.97
N THR A 113 9.90 4.17 12.03
CA THR A 113 10.44 4.19 13.40
C THR A 113 11.39 3.02 13.66
N LEU A 114 11.18 1.89 13.00
CA LEU A 114 12.06 0.71 13.11
C LEU A 114 13.32 0.80 12.25
N ALA A 115 13.25 1.54 11.14
CA ALA A 115 14.41 1.87 10.32
C ALA A 115 15.27 2.99 10.94
N ALA A 116 14.86 3.53 12.10
CA ALA A 116 15.45 4.69 12.76
C ALA A 116 16.92 4.51 13.10
#